data_AF-A0A971ADQ6-F1
#
_entry.id   AF-A0A971ADQ6-F1
#
_cell.length_a   1.000
_cell.length_b   1.000
_cell.length_c   1.000
_cell.angle_alpha   90.00
_cell.angle_beta   90.00
_cell.angle_gamma   90.00
#
_symmetry.space_group_name_H-M   'P 1'
#
loop_
_entity.id
_entity.type
_entity.pdbx_description
1 polymer ?
#
loop_
_entity_poly.entity_id
_entity_poly.type
_entity_poly.pdbx_seq_one_letter_code
_entity_poly.pdbx_strand_id
1 'polypeptide(L)'
;MVDHNTIRNSRTGIQLDGWLPEATGLVLWRNETSGVERPVWPPVNRAVAHPADQALLGLSGAEKALGAIPAQWQAIRKRLSDLQRQEPFSEHTRLGVRACLNDAAKALAENPAVLPVEAVRSLLGQTLAWEAYGPQRLVDNASGKPGAVDLYTQSPPWAPEVELTVEVQAPAEWQPQAPPAQTVPPGGEAPALRFRSGFTVPEGTWGVFRLPVNYTLQGPDWQLRASERLAFGGGALKEWALVGPFPHLSKAGIEKAVHPPERKLDLSATYDTPAGALAWKTYSGKDGRLDLKAQLGEGKLAVAYAVAVIRAAREIPVTFNVYNSATGLTLYVNRQQIMENGRRWWEKRASTVLQPGENVVMFIVTSLEPDWGFNASIDPLEEVAPGDLTLVPAAELPTLKVLQPAGGPTPQGADLPFAAGQDWRLVYENDFTWPRLGLDWEVLDGGWVVTEGALRADSGWATLAFNQELPPPLRVEYDLRPLQNNYRRVMAVGYTPPGEAAGRRLWGATAGSGYFLSFGWHDDKANHLWRQEKAVVVSKESPYPEEGKWQHVIVQFVPPKAEMYVEGKLALAFEDPEWLPNLNTLAFLLWPTPAEITNLRIYSGAGQAR
;
A
#
# COMPACT_ATOMS: atom_id res chain seq x y z
N MET A 1 21.59 -20.03 -37.73
CA MET A 1 20.77 -21.25 -37.94
C MET A 1 20.81 -22.03 -36.64
N VAL A 2 19.66 -22.45 -36.12
CA VAL A 2 19.53 -23.34 -34.97
C VAL A 2 18.81 -24.58 -35.46
N ASP A 3 19.49 -25.71 -35.50
CA ASP A 3 18.99 -26.90 -36.17
C ASP A 3 19.27 -28.21 -35.42
N HIS A 4 18.41 -29.21 -35.66
CA HIS A 4 18.54 -30.58 -35.15
C HIS A 4 18.65 -30.71 -33.63
N ASN A 5 18.12 -29.75 -32.87
CA ASN A 5 18.12 -29.83 -31.40
C ASN A 5 16.96 -30.69 -30.89
N THR A 6 17.17 -31.40 -29.79
CA THR A 6 16.10 -32.07 -29.03
C THR A 6 15.98 -31.39 -27.67
N ILE A 7 14.82 -30.80 -27.38
CA ILE A 7 14.57 -30.08 -26.13
C ILE A 7 13.37 -30.71 -25.43
N ARG A 8 13.53 -31.09 -24.16
CA ARG A 8 12.48 -31.78 -23.39
C ARG A 8 12.29 -31.13 -22.03
N ASN A 9 11.04 -31.07 -21.57
CA ASN A 9 10.66 -30.73 -20.19
C ASN A 9 11.25 -29.40 -19.67
N SER A 10 11.26 -28.36 -20.51
CA SER A 10 11.79 -27.03 -20.14
C SER A 10 10.70 -25.97 -20.11
N ARG A 11 10.92 -24.89 -19.34
CA ARG A 11 10.08 -23.69 -19.40
C ARG A 11 10.25 -22.96 -20.73
N THR A 12 11.49 -22.84 -21.21
CA THR A 12 11.82 -22.18 -22.48
C THR A 12 12.69 -23.11 -23.31
N GLY A 13 12.36 -23.27 -24.59
CA GLY A 13 13.18 -24.01 -25.54
C GLY A 13 14.30 -23.12 -26.08
N ILE A 14 14.09 -22.55 -27.26
CA ILE A 14 15.04 -21.66 -27.91
C ILE A 14 14.75 -20.22 -27.46
N GLN A 15 15.63 -19.66 -26.63
CA GLN A 15 15.54 -18.27 -26.22
C GLN A 15 16.31 -17.39 -27.21
N LEU A 16 15.61 -16.44 -27.82
CA LEU A 16 16.18 -15.41 -28.68
C LEU A 16 16.41 -14.17 -27.83
N ASP A 17 17.62 -13.62 -27.88
CA ASP A 17 17.90 -12.38 -27.15
C ASP A 17 17.11 -11.22 -27.77
N GLY A 18 16.47 -10.41 -26.92
CA GLY A 18 15.51 -9.38 -27.33
C GLY A 18 16.12 -8.24 -28.15
N TRP A 19 17.45 -8.16 -28.18
CA TRP A 19 18.26 -7.17 -28.88
C TRP A 19 18.59 -7.47 -30.35
N LEU A 20 18.11 -8.60 -30.89
CA LEU A 20 18.31 -8.89 -32.31
C LEU A 20 17.58 -7.83 -33.18
N PRO A 21 18.30 -7.10 -34.07
CA PRO A 21 17.66 -6.19 -35.02
C PRO A 21 16.59 -6.92 -35.84
N GLU A 22 15.56 -6.21 -36.30
CA GLU A 22 14.46 -6.76 -37.13
C GLU A 22 14.95 -7.49 -38.41
N ALA A 23 16.21 -7.26 -38.81
CA ALA A 23 16.86 -7.87 -39.97
C ALA A 23 17.69 -9.14 -39.69
N THR A 24 17.64 -9.73 -38.49
CA THR A 24 18.47 -10.91 -38.19
C THR A 24 17.83 -12.19 -38.73
N GLY A 25 18.39 -12.74 -39.82
CA GLY A 25 17.94 -13.98 -40.47
C GLY A 25 18.20 -15.24 -39.63
N LEU A 26 17.47 -15.40 -38.52
CA LEU A 26 17.52 -16.62 -37.73
C LEU A 26 16.67 -17.70 -38.40
N VAL A 27 17.32 -18.78 -38.84
CA VAL A 27 16.63 -19.96 -39.36
C VAL A 27 16.51 -21.02 -38.27
N LEU A 28 15.28 -21.44 -37.95
CA LEU A 28 15.01 -22.61 -37.10
C LEU A 28 14.66 -23.79 -38.01
N TRP A 29 15.40 -24.89 -37.89
CA TRP A 29 15.26 -26.04 -38.78
C TRP A 29 15.30 -27.37 -38.05
N ARG A 30 14.24 -28.19 -38.14
CA ARG A 30 14.21 -29.56 -37.57
C ARG A 30 14.56 -29.62 -36.07
N ASN A 31 14.06 -28.68 -35.29
CA ASN A 31 14.19 -28.74 -33.84
C ASN A 31 13.00 -29.51 -33.26
N GLU A 32 13.27 -30.51 -32.44
CA GLU A 32 12.26 -31.32 -31.78
C GLU A 32 12.06 -30.81 -30.35
N THR A 33 10.80 -30.55 -29.99
CA THR A 33 10.45 -30.15 -28.62
C THR A 33 9.34 -31.04 -28.07
N SER A 34 9.47 -31.43 -26.80
CA SER A 34 8.47 -32.24 -26.09
C SER A 34 8.30 -31.73 -24.66
N GLY A 35 7.07 -31.38 -24.27
CA GLY A 35 6.79 -30.87 -22.93
C GLY A 35 7.47 -29.53 -22.61
N VAL A 36 7.67 -28.67 -23.62
CA VAL A 36 8.28 -27.34 -23.47
C VAL A 36 7.19 -26.27 -23.43
N GLU A 37 7.15 -25.40 -22.41
CA GLU A 37 6.11 -24.37 -22.25
C GLU A 37 6.20 -23.29 -23.33
N ARG A 38 7.42 -22.78 -23.60
CA ARG A 38 7.68 -21.79 -24.65
C ARG A 38 8.75 -22.32 -25.59
N PRO A 39 8.39 -23.09 -26.64
CA PRO A 39 9.37 -23.71 -27.52
C PRO A 39 10.34 -22.71 -28.17
N VAL A 40 9.88 -21.48 -28.42
CA VAL A 40 10.69 -20.33 -28.87
C VAL A 40 10.23 -19.07 -28.13
N TRP A 41 11.15 -18.23 -27.64
CA TRP A 41 10.83 -16.98 -26.93
C TRP A 41 11.80 -15.83 -27.27
N PRO A 42 11.33 -14.62 -27.64
CA PRO A 42 9.95 -14.24 -27.98
C PRO A 42 9.40 -14.98 -29.22
N PRO A 43 8.09 -14.87 -29.53
CA PRO A 43 7.45 -15.54 -30.67
C PRO A 43 8.16 -15.32 -32.01
N VAL A 44 8.03 -16.31 -32.90
CA VAL A 44 8.85 -16.59 -34.10
C VAL A 44 8.74 -15.54 -35.22
N ASN A 45 8.09 -14.41 -35.00
CA ASN A 45 7.91 -13.35 -36.00
C ASN A 45 9.26 -12.74 -36.45
N ARG A 46 10.34 -13.01 -35.69
CA ARG A 46 11.73 -12.60 -35.98
C ARG A 46 12.63 -13.74 -36.48
N ALA A 47 12.08 -14.92 -36.74
CA ALA A 47 12.84 -16.08 -37.23
C ALA A 47 12.11 -16.76 -38.40
N VAL A 48 12.87 -17.13 -39.42
CA VAL A 48 12.38 -17.93 -40.53
C VAL A 48 12.40 -19.40 -40.10
N ALA A 49 11.24 -20.03 -39.96
CA ALA A 49 11.17 -21.45 -39.63
C ALA A 49 10.29 -22.18 -40.65
N HIS A 50 10.60 -23.46 -40.88
CA HIS A 50 9.78 -24.30 -41.74
C HIS A 50 8.34 -24.36 -41.18
N PRO A 51 7.28 -24.20 -41.99
CA PRO A 51 5.89 -24.26 -41.51
C PRO A 51 5.57 -25.48 -40.65
N ALA A 52 6.06 -26.65 -41.06
CA ALA A 52 5.92 -27.88 -40.29
C ALA A 52 6.69 -27.87 -38.96
N ASP A 53 7.85 -27.19 -38.87
CA ASP A 53 8.56 -26.99 -37.59
C ASP A 53 7.69 -26.13 -36.66
N GLN A 54 7.13 -25.02 -37.16
CA GLN A 54 6.28 -24.13 -36.37
C GLN A 54 5.02 -24.86 -35.88
N ALA A 55 4.38 -25.67 -36.73
CA ALA A 55 3.23 -26.49 -36.33
C ALA A 55 3.59 -27.57 -35.28
N LEU A 56 4.76 -28.21 -35.39
CA LEU A 56 5.23 -29.19 -34.39
C LEU A 56 5.55 -28.55 -33.05
N LEU A 57 6.16 -27.35 -33.06
CA LEU A 57 6.38 -26.54 -31.86
C LEU A 57 5.03 -26.12 -31.25
N GLY A 58 4.08 -25.70 -32.08
CA GLY A 58 2.73 -25.32 -31.70
C GLY A 58 1.94 -26.45 -31.04
N LEU A 59 1.99 -27.65 -31.61
CA LEU A 59 1.43 -28.86 -30.98
C LEU A 59 2.04 -29.09 -29.61
N SER A 60 3.37 -29.08 -29.48
CA SER A 60 4.04 -29.30 -28.20
C SER A 60 3.69 -28.24 -27.14
N GLY A 61 3.51 -26.97 -27.54
CA GLY A 61 3.01 -25.91 -26.65
C GLY A 61 1.56 -26.15 -26.22
N ALA A 62 0.70 -26.57 -27.14
CA ALA A 62 -0.70 -26.90 -26.84
C ALA A 62 -0.83 -28.11 -25.91
N GLU A 63 -0.04 -29.18 -26.11
CA GLU A 63 -0.03 -30.36 -25.23
C GLU A 63 0.26 -29.96 -23.78
N LYS A 64 1.21 -29.04 -23.58
CA LYS A 64 1.57 -28.56 -22.25
C LYS A 64 0.41 -27.84 -21.57
N ALA A 65 -0.39 -27.09 -22.33
CA ALA A 65 -1.54 -26.35 -21.81
C ALA A 65 -2.76 -27.25 -21.54
N LEU A 66 -2.93 -28.35 -22.29
CA LEU A 66 -4.15 -29.17 -22.27
C LEU A 66 -4.15 -30.30 -21.23
N GLY A 67 -2.97 -30.78 -20.79
CA GLY A 67 -2.84 -31.86 -19.80
C GLY A 67 -3.20 -33.27 -20.31
N ALA A 68 -4.21 -33.40 -21.18
CA ALA A 68 -4.56 -34.59 -21.93
C ALA A 68 -4.56 -34.28 -23.44
N ILE A 69 -3.99 -35.19 -24.24
CA ILE A 69 -3.76 -34.99 -25.67
C ILE A 69 -4.56 -36.00 -26.50
N PRO A 70 -5.19 -35.59 -27.62
CA PRO A 70 -5.88 -36.53 -28.49
C PRO A 70 -4.92 -37.57 -29.07
N ALA A 71 -5.32 -38.85 -29.10
CA ALA A 71 -4.49 -39.93 -29.64
C ALA A 71 -4.12 -39.70 -31.12
N GLN A 72 -5.01 -39.04 -31.86
CA GLN A 72 -4.86 -38.66 -33.27
C GLN A 72 -3.62 -37.77 -33.51
N TRP A 73 -3.16 -37.03 -32.50
CA TRP A 73 -2.00 -36.14 -32.64
C TRP A 73 -0.70 -36.89 -32.95
N GLN A 74 -0.56 -38.17 -32.58
CA GLN A 74 0.61 -38.96 -32.96
C GLN A 74 0.73 -39.14 -34.49
N ALA A 75 -0.39 -39.43 -35.16
CA ALA A 75 -0.42 -39.56 -36.62
C ALA A 75 -0.18 -38.21 -37.31
N ILE A 76 -0.72 -37.13 -36.74
CA ILE A 76 -0.53 -35.76 -37.23
C ILE A 76 0.95 -35.35 -37.13
N ARG A 77 1.61 -35.63 -36.00
CA ARG A 77 3.05 -35.38 -35.81
C ARG A 77 3.89 -36.08 -36.88
N LYS A 78 3.58 -37.35 -37.17
CA LYS A 78 4.25 -38.10 -38.24
C LYS A 78 4.10 -37.41 -39.60
N ARG A 79 2.90 -36.97 -39.96
CA ARG A 79 2.63 -36.24 -41.22
C ARG A 79 3.38 -34.91 -41.28
N LEU A 80 3.40 -34.15 -40.18
CA LEU A 80 4.18 -32.91 -40.09
C LEU A 80 5.68 -33.18 -40.24
N SER A 81 6.20 -34.26 -39.66
CA SER A 81 7.60 -34.66 -39.83
C SER A 81 7.96 -35.07 -41.26
N ASP A 82 7.03 -35.67 -41.99
CA ASP A 82 7.22 -35.93 -43.42
C ASP A 82 7.24 -34.62 -44.23
N LEU A 83 6.37 -33.65 -43.88
CA LEU A 83 6.33 -32.32 -44.49
C LEU A 83 7.59 -31.48 -44.20
N GLN A 84 8.25 -31.65 -43.04
CA GLN A 84 9.55 -31.01 -42.72
C GLN A 84 10.68 -31.34 -43.74
N ARG A 85 10.50 -32.38 -44.56
CA ARG A 85 11.47 -32.79 -45.60
C ARG A 85 11.19 -32.17 -46.96
N GLN A 86 10.06 -31.48 -47.10
CA GLN A 86 9.63 -30.82 -48.33
C GLN A 86 10.16 -29.38 -48.40
N GLU A 87 9.94 -28.71 -49.52
CA GLU A 87 10.33 -27.31 -49.67
C GLU A 87 9.46 -26.41 -48.77
N PRO A 88 10.04 -25.60 -47.84
CA PRO A 88 9.32 -24.88 -46.79
C PRO A 88 8.29 -23.88 -47.31
N PHE A 89 8.55 -23.25 -48.45
CA PHE A 89 7.70 -22.20 -49.00
C PHE A 89 6.79 -22.68 -50.12
N SER A 90 6.82 -23.97 -50.46
CA SER A 90 5.91 -24.53 -51.46
C SER A 90 4.46 -24.48 -50.99
N GLU A 91 3.54 -24.30 -51.94
CA GLU A 91 2.10 -24.36 -51.69
C GLU A 91 1.71 -25.72 -51.09
N HIS A 92 2.31 -26.80 -51.58
CA HIS A 92 2.13 -28.16 -51.06
C HIS A 92 2.41 -28.25 -49.56
N THR A 93 3.56 -27.75 -49.10
CA THR A 93 3.93 -27.75 -47.69
C THR A 93 2.96 -26.93 -46.85
N ARG A 94 2.59 -25.72 -47.31
CA ARG A 94 1.66 -24.84 -46.57
C ARG A 94 0.27 -25.46 -46.43
N LEU A 95 -0.29 -26.00 -47.51
CA LEU A 95 -1.58 -26.67 -47.50
C LEU A 95 -1.55 -27.96 -46.67
N GLY A 96 -0.46 -28.72 -46.75
CA GLY A 96 -0.25 -29.93 -45.95
C GLY A 96 -0.20 -29.64 -44.44
N VAL A 97 0.53 -28.59 -44.04
CA VAL A 97 0.58 -28.13 -42.63
C VAL A 97 -0.80 -27.65 -42.18
N ARG A 98 -1.47 -26.85 -42.99
CA ARG A 98 -2.84 -26.38 -42.71
C ARG A 98 -3.81 -27.53 -42.47
N ALA A 99 -3.78 -28.55 -43.33
CA ALA A 99 -4.60 -29.74 -43.18
C ALA A 99 -4.30 -30.49 -41.86
N CYS A 100 -3.02 -30.62 -41.50
CA CYS A 100 -2.62 -31.23 -40.23
C CYS A 100 -3.15 -30.44 -39.02
N LEU A 101 -3.14 -29.10 -39.07
CA LEU A 101 -3.67 -28.26 -38.00
C LEU A 101 -5.19 -28.32 -37.89
N ASN A 102 -5.90 -28.37 -39.03
CA ASN A 102 -7.36 -28.62 -39.04
C ASN A 102 -7.70 -29.97 -38.40
N ASP A 103 -6.99 -31.04 -38.75
CA ASP A 103 -7.19 -32.36 -38.15
C ASP A 103 -6.90 -32.35 -36.64
N ALA A 104 -5.88 -31.60 -36.22
CA ALA A 104 -5.53 -31.47 -34.81
C ALA A 104 -6.59 -30.70 -34.01
N ALA A 105 -7.12 -29.61 -34.58
CA ALA A 105 -8.20 -28.83 -34.01
C ALA A 105 -9.51 -29.64 -33.95
N LYS A 106 -9.82 -30.40 -35.01
CA LYS A 106 -10.96 -31.32 -35.04
C LYS A 106 -10.88 -32.37 -33.95
N ALA A 107 -9.71 -32.99 -33.75
CA ALA A 107 -9.51 -33.96 -32.69
C ALA A 107 -9.69 -33.35 -31.29
N LEU A 108 -9.37 -32.06 -31.09
CA LEU A 108 -9.70 -31.36 -29.85
C LEU A 108 -11.19 -31.05 -29.72
N ALA A 109 -11.86 -30.69 -30.82
CA ALA A 109 -13.29 -30.36 -30.82
C ALA A 109 -14.19 -31.57 -30.46
N GLU A 110 -13.68 -32.80 -30.59
CA GLU A 110 -14.35 -34.02 -30.09
C GLU A 110 -14.58 -33.99 -28.57
N ASN A 111 -13.82 -33.17 -27.83
CA ASN A 111 -14.02 -32.91 -26.41
C ASN A 111 -14.39 -31.42 -26.20
N PRO A 112 -15.67 -31.07 -25.99
CA PRO A 112 -16.16 -29.69 -26.02
C PRO A 112 -15.79 -28.84 -24.79
N ALA A 113 -14.70 -29.16 -24.10
CA ALA A 113 -14.20 -28.37 -22.98
C ALA A 113 -13.72 -26.98 -23.43
N VAL A 114 -13.86 -25.98 -22.56
CA VAL A 114 -13.26 -24.66 -22.78
C VAL A 114 -11.75 -24.76 -22.58
N LEU A 115 -11.00 -24.45 -23.63
CA LEU A 115 -9.56 -24.58 -23.66
C LEU A 115 -8.88 -23.33 -23.06
N PRO A 116 -7.67 -23.45 -22.47
CA PRO A 116 -6.83 -22.29 -22.23
C PRO A 116 -6.48 -21.59 -23.55
N VAL A 117 -6.54 -20.25 -23.60
CA VAL A 117 -6.22 -19.49 -24.82
C VAL A 117 -4.83 -19.82 -25.39
N GLU A 118 -3.86 -20.12 -24.53
CA GLU A 118 -2.50 -20.48 -24.92
C GLU A 118 -2.43 -21.79 -25.72
N ALA A 119 -3.34 -22.73 -25.47
CA ALA A 119 -3.43 -23.98 -26.22
C ALA A 119 -3.81 -23.69 -27.68
N VAL A 120 -4.77 -22.79 -27.88
CA VAL A 120 -5.24 -22.39 -29.20
C VAL A 120 -4.24 -21.50 -29.93
N ARG A 121 -3.64 -20.51 -29.23
CA ARG A 121 -2.56 -19.67 -29.77
C ARG A 121 -1.41 -20.54 -30.30
N SER A 122 -0.97 -21.50 -29.48
CA SER A 122 0.12 -22.41 -29.84
C SER A 122 -0.26 -23.33 -31.00
N LEU A 123 -1.43 -24.00 -30.92
CA LEU A 123 -1.87 -24.96 -31.93
C LEU A 123 -2.04 -24.34 -33.32
N LEU A 124 -2.76 -23.23 -33.40
CA LEU A 124 -3.13 -22.63 -34.69
C LEU A 124 -2.11 -21.61 -35.20
N GLY A 125 -1.14 -21.22 -34.37
CA GLY A 125 -0.22 -20.13 -34.67
C GLY A 125 -0.88 -18.74 -34.69
N GLN A 126 -2.12 -18.63 -34.17
CA GLN A 126 -2.89 -17.40 -34.18
C GLN A 126 -2.36 -16.42 -33.13
N THR A 127 -2.04 -15.18 -33.55
CA THR A 127 -1.80 -14.09 -32.59
C THR A 127 -3.14 -13.61 -32.05
N LEU A 128 -3.32 -13.57 -30.73
CA LEU A 128 -4.47 -12.93 -30.08
C LEU A 128 -3.93 -11.93 -29.07
N ALA A 129 -3.65 -10.70 -29.50
CA ALA A 129 -2.96 -9.69 -28.70
C ALA A 129 -3.87 -8.49 -28.43
N TRP A 130 -4.16 -8.22 -27.16
CA TRP A 130 -4.88 -7.02 -26.77
C TRP A 130 -4.00 -5.79 -26.91
N GLU A 131 -4.61 -4.64 -27.23
CA GLU A 131 -3.94 -3.35 -27.23
C GLU A 131 -3.19 -3.13 -25.91
N ALA A 132 -1.92 -2.72 -26.00
CA ALA A 132 -1.10 -2.46 -24.84
C ALA A 132 -1.77 -1.40 -23.94
N TYR A 133 -2.00 -1.74 -22.69
CA TYR A 133 -2.69 -0.91 -21.70
C TYR A 133 -4.16 -0.58 -22.01
N GLY A 134 -4.72 -1.05 -23.13
CA GLY A 134 -6.11 -0.78 -23.52
C GLY A 134 -7.10 -1.27 -22.47
N PRO A 135 -7.13 -2.58 -22.16
CA PRO A 135 -7.94 -3.14 -21.08
C PRO A 135 -7.73 -2.42 -19.74
N GLN A 136 -6.47 -2.20 -19.34
CA GLN A 136 -6.15 -1.53 -18.07
C GLN A 136 -6.61 -0.07 -18.03
N ARG A 137 -6.74 0.61 -19.16
CA ARG A 137 -7.20 2.01 -19.20
C ARG A 137 -8.68 2.15 -19.45
N LEU A 138 -9.40 1.07 -19.76
CA LEU A 138 -10.82 1.14 -20.14
C LEU A 138 -11.65 1.84 -19.06
N VAL A 139 -11.59 1.38 -17.81
CA VAL A 139 -12.39 1.94 -16.71
C VAL A 139 -12.03 3.40 -16.46
N ASP A 140 -10.73 3.73 -16.46
CA ASP A 140 -10.26 5.09 -16.20
C ASP A 140 -10.69 6.08 -17.30
N ASN A 141 -10.68 5.65 -18.56
CA ASN A 141 -11.00 6.51 -19.70
C ASN A 141 -12.49 6.56 -20.05
N ALA A 142 -13.24 5.49 -19.74
CA ALA A 142 -14.62 5.30 -20.17
C ALA A 142 -15.64 5.36 -19.02
N SER A 143 -15.24 5.67 -17.79
CA SER A 143 -16.20 5.89 -16.69
C SER A 143 -17.22 6.97 -17.09
N GLY A 144 -18.49 6.60 -17.21
CA GLY A 144 -19.59 7.47 -17.63
C GLY A 144 -19.66 7.77 -19.14
N LYS A 145 -18.85 7.12 -19.98
CA LYS A 145 -18.78 7.38 -21.43
C LYS A 145 -18.59 6.08 -22.23
N PRO A 146 -18.94 6.05 -23.53
CA PRO A 146 -18.58 4.92 -24.39
C PRO A 146 -17.07 4.76 -24.49
N GLY A 147 -16.58 3.54 -24.28
CA GLY A 147 -15.19 3.12 -24.44
C GLY A 147 -15.08 1.88 -25.30
N ALA A 148 -13.87 1.52 -25.68
CA ALA A 148 -13.61 0.28 -26.40
C ALA A 148 -12.21 -0.25 -26.10
N VAL A 149 -12.04 -1.55 -26.27
CA VAL A 149 -10.73 -2.21 -26.29
C VAL A 149 -10.57 -3.03 -27.55
N ASP A 150 -9.35 -3.05 -28.07
CA ASP A 150 -9.03 -3.72 -29.31
C ASP A 150 -8.22 -4.99 -29.06
N LEU A 151 -8.66 -6.07 -29.68
CA LEU A 151 -7.86 -7.26 -29.90
C LEU A 151 -7.32 -7.23 -31.34
N TYR A 152 -6.01 -7.37 -31.48
CA TYR A 152 -5.31 -7.53 -32.74
C TYR A 152 -5.02 -9.00 -33.00
N THR A 153 -5.32 -9.45 -34.21
CA THR A 153 -5.11 -10.84 -34.60
C THR A 153 -4.48 -10.98 -35.97
N GLN A 154 -3.55 -11.92 -36.10
CA GLN A 154 -2.87 -12.22 -37.34
C GLN A 154 -2.51 -13.71 -37.38
N SER A 155 -2.58 -14.30 -38.57
CA SER A 155 -2.35 -15.72 -38.80
C SER A 155 -1.21 -15.92 -39.81
N PRO A 156 -0.23 -16.79 -39.56
CA PRO A 156 0.84 -17.05 -40.52
C PRO A 156 0.30 -17.69 -41.82
N PRO A 157 1.04 -17.65 -42.94
CA PRO A 157 0.56 -18.17 -44.23
C PRO A 157 0.13 -19.65 -44.24
N TRP A 158 0.67 -20.44 -43.32
CA TRP A 158 0.39 -21.88 -43.17
C TRP A 158 -0.71 -22.20 -42.16
N ALA A 159 -1.20 -21.23 -41.39
CA ALA A 159 -2.29 -21.43 -40.45
C ALA A 159 -3.61 -21.76 -41.18
N PRO A 160 -4.56 -22.43 -40.51
CA PRO A 160 -5.92 -22.54 -41.02
C PRO A 160 -6.61 -21.18 -41.06
N GLU A 161 -7.54 -21.05 -41.99
CA GLU A 161 -8.52 -19.96 -41.94
C GLU A 161 -9.48 -20.23 -40.79
N VAL A 162 -9.77 -19.20 -40.01
CA VAL A 162 -10.61 -19.33 -38.81
C VAL A 162 -11.59 -18.18 -38.75
N GLU A 163 -12.88 -18.46 -38.60
CA GLU A 163 -13.83 -17.47 -38.14
C GLU A 163 -13.71 -17.30 -36.62
N LEU A 164 -13.34 -16.10 -36.20
CA LEU A 164 -13.11 -15.77 -34.80
C LEU A 164 -14.27 -14.93 -34.26
N THR A 165 -14.82 -15.35 -33.14
CA THR A 165 -15.72 -14.54 -32.28
C THR A 165 -15.05 -14.31 -30.94
N VAL A 166 -15.15 -13.08 -30.43
CA VAL A 166 -14.56 -12.65 -29.16
C VAL A 166 -15.65 -12.03 -28.30
N GLU A 167 -15.75 -12.47 -27.05
CA GLU A 167 -16.71 -11.96 -26.08
C GLU A 167 -16.02 -11.66 -24.76
N VAL A 168 -16.13 -10.42 -24.28
CA VAL A 168 -15.70 -10.04 -22.94
C VAL A 168 -16.90 -10.17 -22.00
N GLN A 169 -16.82 -11.05 -21.01
CA GLN A 169 -17.86 -11.21 -19.99
C GLN A 169 -17.74 -10.11 -18.94
N ALA A 170 -18.26 -8.93 -19.29
CA ALA A 170 -18.37 -7.80 -18.38
C ALA A 170 -19.72 -7.81 -17.63
N PRO A 171 -19.80 -7.11 -16.48
CA PRO A 171 -21.07 -6.86 -15.79
C PRO A 171 -22.11 -6.23 -16.75
N ALA A 172 -23.38 -6.59 -16.60
CA ALA A 172 -24.44 -6.16 -17.51
C ALA A 172 -24.59 -4.62 -17.57
N GLU A 173 -24.33 -3.97 -16.44
CA GLU A 173 -24.31 -2.51 -16.29
C GLU A 173 -23.24 -1.84 -17.16
N TRP A 174 -22.20 -2.55 -17.61
CA TRP A 174 -21.18 -2.03 -18.53
C TRP A 174 -21.63 -2.06 -20.00
N GLN A 175 -22.81 -2.61 -20.28
CA GLN A 175 -23.40 -2.72 -21.63
C GLN A 175 -22.36 -3.19 -22.68
N PRO A 176 -21.71 -4.35 -22.47
CA PRO A 176 -20.67 -4.82 -23.39
C PRO A 176 -21.26 -5.06 -24.79
N GLN A 177 -20.55 -4.58 -25.80
CA GLN A 177 -20.87 -4.76 -27.20
C GLN A 177 -19.76 -5.61 -27.83
N ALA A 178 -20.09 -6.87 -28.13
CA ALA A 178 -19.16 -7.77 -28.79
C ALA A 178 -18.92 -7.31 -30.25
N PRO A 179 -17.68 -7.40 -30.75
CA PRO A 179 -17.41 -7.22 -32.16
C PRO A 179 -18.12 -8.30 -33.00
N PRO A 180 -18.47 -8.02 -34.26
CA PRO A 180 -18.96 -9.06 -35.16
C PRO A 180 -17.89 -10.14 -35.36
N ALA A 181 -18.32 -11.37 -35.63
CA ALA A 181 -17.43 -12.43 -36.06
C ALA A 181 -16.69 -12.01 -37.34
N GLN A 182 -15.40 -12.32 -37.43
CA GLN A 182 -14.62 -12.05 -38.64
C GLN A 182 -13.78 -13.27 -39.00
N THR A 183 -13.69 -13.53 -40.30
CA THR A 183 -12.77 -14.52 -40.87
C THR A 183 -11.35 -13.99 -40.81
N VAL A 184 -10.47 -14.72 -40.15
CA VAL A 184 -9.04 -14.50 -40.13
C VAL A 184 -8.41 -15.36 -41.23
N PRO A 185 -8.00 -14.76 -42.37
CA PRO A 185 -7.38 -15.52 -43.43
C PRO A 185 -5.93 -15.88 -43.05
N PRO A 186 -5.37 -16.94 -43.66
CA PRO A 186 -3.94 -17.23 -43.59
C PRO A 186 -3.13 -16.12 -44.28
N GLY A 187 -2.17 -15.46 -43.61
CA GLY A 187 -1.41 -14.38 -44.26
C GLY A 187 -0.33 -13.67 -43.43
N GLY A 188 0.91 -13.66 -43.95
CA GLY A 188 2.10 -13.17 -43.24
C GLY A 188 2.36 -11.65 -43.31
N GLU A 189 1.79 -10.91 -44.28
CA GLU A 189 2.05 -9.46 -44.48
C GLU A 189 0.78 -8.59 -44.38
N ALA A 190 -0.41 -9.18 -44.25
CA ALA A 190 -1.64 -8.42 -44.04
C ALA A 190 -1.62 -7.74 -42.67
N PRO A 191 -2.14 -6.50 -42.54
CA PRO A 191 -2.24 -5.84 -41.24
C PRO A 191 -3.09 -6.69 -40.30
N ALA A 192 -2.75 -6.70 -39.01
CA ALA A 192 -3.51 -7.42 -38.01
C ALA A 192 -4.99 -6.99 -38.05
N LEU A 193 -5.89 -7.97 -38.10
CA LEU A 193 -7.32 -7.73 -37.99
C LEU A 193 -7.64 -7.19 -36.60
N ARG A 194 -8.59 -6.26 -36.55
CA ARG A 194 -8.98 -5.56 -35.33
C ARG A 194 -10.38 -5.97 -34.91
N PHE A 195 -10.48 -6.51 -33.70
CA PHE A 195 -11.73 -6.83 -33.02
C PHE A 195 -11.96 -5.78 -31.92
N ARG A 196 -12.87 -4.84 -32.17
CA ARG A 196 -13.17 -3.75 -31.25
C ARG A 196 -14.38 -4.12 -30.39
N SER A 197 -14.15 -4.38 -29.10
CA SER A 197 -15.23 -4.58 -28.13
C SER A 197 -15.61 -3.25 -27.49
N GLY A 198 -16.88 -2.87 -27.53
CA GLY A 198 -17.41 -1.63 -26.96
C GLY A 198 -17.95 -1.80 -25.55
N PHE A 199 -17.91 -0.75 -24.74
CA PHE A 199 -18.41 -0.74 -23.36
C PHE A 199 -18.99 0.64 -23.02
N THR A 200 -19.99 0.67 -22.14
CA THR A 200 -20.43 1.88 -21.45
C THR A 200 -20.28 1.65 -19.95
N VAL A 201 -19.11 2.00 -19.40
CA VAL A 201 -18.81 1.78 -17.99
C VAL A 201 -19.59 2.80 -17.14
N PRO A 202 -20.29 2.39 -16.06
CA PRO A 202 -21.00 3.32 -15.19
C PRO A 202 -20.10 4.42 -14.65
N GLU A 203 -20.64 5.64 -14.54
CA GLU A 203 -19.93 6.77 -13.97
C GLU A 203 -19.49 6.47 -12.53
N GLY A 204 -18.26 6.87 -12.19
CA GLY A 204 -17.67 6.63 -10.87
C GLY A 204 -17.10 5.21 -10.66
N THR A 205 -17.23 4.31 -11.64
CA THR A 205 -16.56 2.99 -11.57
C THR A 205 -15.04 3.18 -11.46
N TRP A 206 -14.41 2.48 -10.52
CA TRP A 206 -12.99 2.54 -10.23
C TRP A 206 -12.47 1.17 -9.79
N GLY A 207 -11.19 0.87 -10.08
CA GLY A 207 -10.53 -0.36 -9.67
C GLY A 207 -10.08 -1.25 -10.83
N VAL A 208 -9.64 -2.46 -10.48
CA VAL A 208 -9.18 -3.48 -11.42
C VAL A 208 -10.16 -4.64 -11.41
N PHE A 209 -10.72 -4.97 -12.57
CA PHE A 209 -11.69 -6.05 -12.75
C PHE A 209 -11.07 -7.17 -13.60
N ARG A 210 -10.95 -8.37 -13.04
CA ARG A 210 -10.40 -9.52 -13.76
C ARG A 210 -11.51 -10.24 -14.51
N LEU A 211 -11.84 -9.81 -15.71
CA LEU A 211 -12.99 -10.32 -16.47
C LEU A 211 -12.60 -11.53 -17.35
N PRO A 212 -13.48 -12.54 -17.48
CA PRO A 212 -13.31 -13.59 -18.48
C PRO A 212 -13.44 -13.04 -19.90
N VAL A 213 -12.59 -13.54 -20.79
CA VAL A 213 -12.67 -13.32 -22.23
C VAL A 213 -12.78 -14.66 -22.91
N ASN A 214 -13.86 -14.84 -23.67
CA ASN A 214 -14.14 -16.05 -24.42
C ASN A 214 -13.82 -15.85 -25.90
N TYR A 215 -13.24 -16.89 -26.48
CA TYR A 215 -12.93 -16.99 -27.89
C TYR A 215 -13.65 -18.20 -28.45
N THR A 216 -14.34 -18.01 -29.57
CA THR A 216 -14.85 -19.10 -30.39
C THR A 216 -14.12 -19.07 -31.72
N LEU A 217 -13.45 -20.17 -32.05
CA LEU A 217 -12.67 -20.34 -33.26
C LEU A 217 -13.34 -21.44 -34.09
N GLN A 218 -13.85 -21.07 -35.26
CA GLN A 218 -14.57 -21.95 -36.15
C GLN A 218 -13.73 -22.18 -37.42
N GLY A 219 -13.40 -23.45 -37.67
CA GLY A 219 -12.83 -23.90 -38.94
C GLY A 219 -13.86 -24.60 -39.82
N PRO A 220 -13.42 -25.29 -40.89
CA PRO A 220 -14.33 -25.90 -41.87
C PRO A 220 -15.28 -26.94 -41.28
N ASP A 221 -14.80 -27.77 -40.34
CA ASP A 221 -15.55 -28.89 -39.75
C ASP A 221 -15.24 -29.09 -38.26
N TRP A 222 -14.72 -28.04 -37.60
CA TRP A 222 -14.38 -28.04 -36.18
C TRP A 222 -14.69 -26.69 -35.54
N GLN A 223 -14.99 -26.72 -34.25
CA GLN A 223 -15.20 -25.52 -33.43
C GLN A 223 -14.45 -25.69 -32.11
N LEU A 224 -13.62 -24.71 -31.77
CA LEU A 224 -12.92 -24.66 -30.49
C LEU A 224 -13.43 -23.47 -29.67
N ARG A 225 -13.59 -23.69 -28.36
CA ARG A 225 -13.85 -22.62 -27.39
C ARG A 225 -12.63 -22.46 -26.51
N ALA A 226 -12.19 -21.23 -26.30
CA ALA A 226 -11.12 -20.93 -25.39
C ALA A 226 -11.46 -19.75 -24.49
N SER A 227 -10.81 -19.67 -23.33
CA SER A 227 -10.97 -18.53 -22.42
C SER A 227 -9.66 -18.10 -21.78
N GLU A 228 -9.56 -16.81 -21.46
CA GLU A 228 -8.56 -16.27 -20.54
C GLU A 228 -9.20 -15.25 -19.60
N ARG A 229 -8.45 -14.77 -18.61
CA ARG A 229 -8.88 -13.66 -17.75
C ARG A 229 -7.95 -12.48 -17.92
N LEU A 230 -8.52 -11.30 -18.14
CA LEU A 230 -7.77 -10.06 -18.32
C LEU A 230 -8.15 -9.04 -17.26
N ALA A 231 -7.18 -8.22 -16.88
CA ALA A 231 -7.41 -7.07 -16.01
C ALA A 231 -7.94 -5.89 -16.83
N PHE A 232 -9.13 -5.41 -16.45
CA PHE A 232 -9.76 -4.21 -16.98
C PHE A 232 -9.75 -3.11 -15.92
N GLY A 233 -9.39 -1.89 -16.32
CA GLY A 233 -9.25 -0.76 -15.41
C GLY A 233 -7.93 -0.72 -14.63
N GLY A 234 -7.70 0.43 -14.00
CA GLY A 234 -6.54 0.71 -13.19
C GLY A 234 -6.98 1.08 -11.78
N GLY A 235 -6.41 0.44 -10.76
CA GLY A 235 -6.65 0.82 -9.37
C GLY A 235 -5.89 2.08 -8.96
N ALA A 236 -5.66 3.02 -9.87
CA ALA A 236 -4.84 4.20 -9.64
C ALA A 236 -5.48 5.11 -8.57
N LEU A 237 -4.70 5.50 -7.57
CA LEU A 237 -5.14 6.46 -6.56
C LEU A 237 -4.99 7.87 -7.13
N LYS A 238 -6.13 8.55 -7.31
CA LYS A 238 -6.19 9.88 -7.92
C LYS A 238 -6.88 10.93 -7.06
N GLU A 239 -7.53 10.53 -5.98
CA GLU A 239 -8.27 11.41 -5.09
C GLU A 239 -7.50 11.57 -3.78
N TRP A 240 -7.11 12.81 -3.47
CA TRP A 240 -6.15 13.09 -2.41
C TRP A 240 -6.57 14.26 -1.53
N ALA A 241 -6.29 14.16 -0.24
CA ALA A 241 -6.07 15.30 0.65
C ALA A 241 -4.57 15.45 0.90
N LEU A 242 -4.03 16.65 0.71
CA LEU A 242 -2.60 16.94 0.72
C LEU A 242 -2.27 18.03 1.73
N VAL A 243 -1.15 17.90 2.43
CA VAL A 243 -0.58 18.98 3.25
C VAL A 243 0.95 18.90 3.28
N GLY A 244 1.60 20.06 3.29
CA GLY A 244 3.05 20.22 3.22
C GLY A 244 3.42 21.47 2.42
N PRO A 245 4.73 21.75 2.23
CA PRO A 245 5.86 21.00 2.74
C PRO A 245 6.17 21.34 4.20
N PHE A 246 6.32 20.32 5.04
CA PHE A 246 6.94 20.42 6.36
C PHE A 246 8.47 20.35 6.25
N PRO A 247 9.22 20.94 7.19
CA PRO A 247 10.67 20.84 7.19
C PRO A 247 11.12 19.40 7.43
N HIS A 248 12.02 18.87 6.59
CA HIS A 248 12.62 17.55 6.78
C HIS A 248 13.71 17.60 7.86
N LEU A 249 13.37 17.18 9.08
CA LEU A 249 14.21 17.35 10.26
C LEU A 249 15.31 16.28 10.36
N SER A 250 15.03 15.04 9.95
CA SER A 250 16.04 13.95 10.01
C SER A 250 17.15 14.08 8.97
N LYS A 251 16.90 14.78 7.85
CA LYS A 251 17.80 14.90 6.68
C LYS A 251 18.28 13.54 6.14
N ALA A 252 17.48 12.49 6.35
CA ALA A 252 17.82 11.11 5.98
C ALA A 252 17.06 10.67 4.72
N GLY A 253 17.16 9.40 4.35
CA GLY A 253 16.36 8.87 3.24
C GLY A 253 14.86 8.89 3.53
N ILE A 254 14.47 8.79 4.81
CA ILE A 254 13.09 8.77 5.30
C ILE A 254 13.01 9.69 6.53
N GLU A 255 11.93 10.46 6.64
CA GLU A 255 11.69 11.30 7.80
C GLU A 255 11.52 10.44 9.07
N LYS A 256 12.24 10.82 10.13
CA LYS A 256 12.16 10.16 11.46
C LYS A 256 11.40 11.00 12.47
N ALA A 257 11.33 12.32 12.29
CA ALA A 257 10.46 13.19 13.05
C ALA A 257 8.97 12.88 12.75
N VAL A 258 8.12 13.18 13.73
CA VAL A 258 6.67 13.06 13.62
C VAL A 258 6.14 14.48 13.49
N HIS A 259 5.51 14.80 12.36
CA HIS A 259 4.89 16.11 12.15
C HIS A 259 3.43 16.12 12.64
N PRO A 260 2.83 17.30 12.82
CA PRO A 260 1.48 17.41 13.37
C PRO A 260 0.40 16.51 12.71
N PRO A 261 0.37 16.31 11.37
CA PRO A 261 -0.58 15.38 10.74
C PRO A 261 -0.51 13.93 11.25
N GLU A 262 0.63 13.48 11.75
CA GLU A 262 0.83 12.14 12.34
C GLU A 262 0.49 12.08 13.82
N ARG A 263 0.45 13.22 14.51
CA ARG A 263 0.09 13.27 15.94
C ARG A 263 -1.42 13.23 16.15
N LYS A 264 -2.15 13.79 15.18
CA LYS A 264 -3.61 13.87 15.14
C LYS A 264 -4.04 14.19 13.70
N LEU A 265 -4.61 13.20 13.00
CA LEU A 265 -5.10 13.42 11.64
C LEU A 265 -6.41 14.22 11.69
N ASP A 266 -6.36 15.45 11.18
CA ASP A 266 -7.49 16.36 11.11
C ASP A 266 -7.38 17.20 9.83
N LEU A 267 -8.25 16.95 8.86
CA LEU A 267 -8.25 17.68 7.58
C LEU A 267 -8.73 19.14 7.70
N SER A 268 -9.30 19.53 8.84
CA SER A 268 -9.70 20.93 9.12
C SER A 268 -8.58 21.74 9.78
N ALA A 269 -7.51 21.08 10.23
CA ALA A 269 -6.42 21.72 10.95
C ALA A 269 -5.58 22.63 10.05
N THR A 270 -5.07 23.69 10.68
CA THR A 270 -4.01 24.54 10.15
C THR A 270 -2.77 24.36 11.03
N TYR A 271 -1.61 24.27 10.40
CA TYR A 271 -0.34 24.02 11.06
C TYR A 271 0.61 25.19 10.86
N ASP A 272 1.04 25.79 11.95
CA ASP A 272 2.07 26.83 11.90
C ASP A 272 3.42 26.20 11.60
N THR A 273 4.10 26.71 10.57
CA THR A 273 5.47 26.30 10.22
C THR A 273 6.35 27.54 10.04
N PRO A 274 7.69 27.38 10.07
CA PRO A 274 8.61 28.49 9.79
C PRO A 274 8.39 29.15 8.42
N ALA A 275 7.79 28.42 7.47
CA ALA A 275 7.46 28.93 6.13
C ALA A 275 6.07 29.58 6.03
N GLY A 276 5.30 29.58 7.12
CA GLY A 276 3.91 30.05 7.19
C GLY A 276 2.93 28.96 7.58
N ALA A 277 1.66 29.34 7.69
CA ALA A 277 0.57 28.43 8.01
C ALA A 277 0.28 27.48 6.83
N LEU A 278 0.21 26.18 7.11
CA LEU A 278 -0.16 25.13 6.15
C LEU A 278 -1.55 24.61 6.47
N ALA A 279 -2.40 24.45 5.45
CA ALA A 279 -3.71 23.82 5.57
C ALA A 279 -3.82 22.68 4.57
N TRP A 280 -4.70 21.72 4.88
CA TRP A 280 -5.02 20.65 3.94
C TRP A 280 -5.72 21.20 2.70
N LYS A 281 -5.42 20.61 1.56
CA LYS A 281 -6.13 20.87 0.31
C LYS A 281 -6.48 19.57 -0.39
N THR A 282 -7.60 19.57 -1.10
CA THR A 282 -8.05 18.41 -1.88
C THR A 282 -7.50 18.50 -3.31
N TYR A 283 -7.16 17.36 -3.89
CA TYR A 283 -6.65 17.26 -5.25
C TYR A 283 -7.16 16.00 -5.95
N SER A 284 -7.72 16.17 -7.14
CA SER A 284 -8.12 15.08 -8.05
C SER A 284 -7.18 15.05 -9.25
N GLY A 285 -6.35 14.01 -9.35
CA GLY A 285 -5.40 13.79 -10.45
C GLY A 285 -6.04 13.11 -11.66
N LYS A 286 -5.36 13.20 -12.81
CA LYS A 286 -5.83 12.59 -14.08
C LYS A 286 -5.18 11.24 -14.37
N ASP A 287 -3.87 11.14 -14.15
CA ASP A 287 -3.06 10.04 -14.71
C ASP A 287 -2.43 9.12 -13.64
N GLY A 288 -3.00 9.11 -12.42
CA GLY A 288 -2.49 8.31 -11.28
C GLY A 288 -1.13 8.75 -10.72
N ARG A 289 -0.50 9.76 -11.33
CA ARG A 289 0.71 10.42 -10.84
C ARG A 289 0.35 11.62 -9.97
N LEU A 290 0.89 11.65 -8.76
CA LEU A 290 0.82 12.80 -7.88
C LEU A 290 2.12 13.61 -7.98
N ASP A 291 2.05 14.77 -8.62
CA ASP A 291 3.13 15.75 -8.69
C ASP A 291 3.07 16.69 -7.47
N LEU A 292 3.81 16.35 -6.42
CA LEU A 292 3.82 17.14 -5.19
C LEU A 292 4.48 18.50 -5.39
N LYS A 293 5.37 18.65 -6.37
CA LYS A 293 5.95 19.97 -6.69
C LYS A 293 4.90 20.92 -7.22
N ALA A 294 4.09 20.45 -8.18
CA ALA A 294 2.99 21.24 -8.72
C ALA A 294 1.94 21.57 -7.66
N GLN A 295 1.77 20.70 -6.65
CA GLN A 295 0.75 20.89 -5.62
C GLN A 295 1.23 21.68 -4.40
N LEU A 296 2.44 21.44 -3.91
CA LEU A 296 2.91 21.95 -2.62
C LEU A 296 4.18 22.80 -2.75
N GLY A 297 4.79 22.89 -3.94
CA GLY A 297 6.06 23.59 -4.14
C GLY A 297 7.28 22.68 -4.00
N GLU A 298 8.47 23.27 -3.92
CA GLU A 298 9.74 22.52 -3.97
C GLU A 298 9.89 21.50 -2.83
N GLY A 299 10.40 20.31 -3.16
CA GLY A 299 10.59 19.21 -2.22
C GLY A 299 11.92 19.19 -1.48
N LYS A 300 12.78 20.20 -1.66
CA LYS A 300 14.13 20.16 -1.11
C LYS A 300 14.08 20.25 0.42
N LEU A 301 14.51 19.18 1.10
CA LEU A 301 14.41 19.04 2.56
C LEU A 301 12.96 19.23 3.04
N ALA A 302 12.03 18.57 2.34
CA ALA A 302 10.61 18.66 2.62
C ALA A 302 9.96 17.31 2.94
N VAL A 303 8.88 17.37 3.71
CA VAL A 303 7.97 16.27 4.00
C VAL A 303 6.56 16.68 3.61
N ALA A 304 5.80 15.80 2.97
CA ALA A 304 4.39 16.00 2.67
C ALA A 304 3.58 14.77 3.01
N TYR A 305 2.29 15.00 3.23
CA TYR A 305 1.31 13.98 3.50
C TYR A 305 0.31 13.95 2.36
N ALA A 306 -0.01 12.74 1.91
CA ALA A 306 -1.09 12.50 0.96
C ALA A 306 -2.01 11.42 1.50
N VAL A 307 -3.29 11.75 1.65
CA VAL A 307 -4.31 10.86 2.22
C VAL A 307 -5.35 10.56 1.15
N ALA A 308 -5.69 9.28 1.00
CA ALA A 308 -6.82 8.80 0.21
C ALA A 308 -7.70 7.90 1.09
N VAL A 309 -8.97 7.74 0.71
CA VAL A 309 -9.87 6.79 1.37
C VAL A 309 -10.45 5.84 0.35
N ILE A 310 -10.34 4.54 0.63
CA ILE A 310 -10.92 3.48 -0.18
C ILE A 310 -12.06 2.85 0.61
N ARG A 311 -13.28 2.86 0.07
CA ARG A 311 -14.39 2.10 0.64
C ARG A 311 -14.35 0.69 0.08
N ALA A 312 -14.42 -0.30 0.97
CA ALA A 312 -14.56 -1.70 0.61
C ALA A 312 -15.90 -2.24 1.13
N ALA A 313 -16.67 -2.91 0.28
CA ALA A 313 -17.97 -3.48 0.67
C ALA A 313 -17.83 -4.68 1.63
N ARG A 314 -16.66 -5.33 1.60
CA ARG A 314 -16.29 -6.52 2.36
C ARG A 314 -14.78 -6.52 2.59
N GLU A 315 -14.29 -7.53 3.30
CA GLU A 315 -12.86 -7.76 3.42
C GLU A 315 -12.27 -8.12 2.04
N ILE A 316 -11.23 -7.39 1.60
CA ILE A 316 -10.62 -7.60 0.27
C ILE A 316 -9.09 -7.53 0.40
N PRO A 317 -8.36 -8.62 0.09
CA PRO A 317 -6.91 -8.61 0.00
C PRO A 317 -6.45 -7.85 -1.24
N VAL A 318 -5.54 -6.90 -1.05
CA VAL A 318 -5.03 -6.03 -2.13
C VAL A 318 -3.49 -5.93 -2.08
N THR A 319 -2.90 -5.65 -3.23
CA THR A 319 -1.51 -5.20 -3.33
C THR A 319 -1.46 -3.74 -3.76
N PHE A 320 -0.76 -2.91 -2.98
CA PHE A 320 -0.38 -1.57 -3.38
C PHE A 320 0.88 -1.62 -4.24
N ASN A 321 0.83 -1.04 -5.43
CA ASN A 321 1.96 -0.83 -6.31
C ASN A 321 2.34 0.65 -6.26
N VAL A 322 3.53 0.97 -5.74
CA VAL A 322 3.97 2.35 -5.53
C VAL A 322 5.26 2.58 -6.29
N TYR A 323 5.22 3.52 -7.25
CA TYR A 323 6.41 4.03 -7.92
C TYR A 323 6.82 5.36 -7.29
N ASN A 324 7.94 5.38 -6.59
CA ASN A 324 8.40 6.56 -5.86
C ASN A 324 9.38 7.39 -6.70
N SER A 325 9.10 8.69 -6.90
CA SER A 325 10.05 9.63 -7.52
C SER A 325 10.71 10.58 -6.51
N ALA A 326 10.27 10.54 -5.25
CA ALA A 326 10.88 11.24 -4.11
C ALA A 326 12.01 10.41 -3.48
N THR A 327 12.72 11.00 -2.50
CA THR A 327 13.80 10.30 -1.79
C THR A 327 13.28 9.14 -0.95
N GLY A 328 12.19 9.36 -0.22
CA GLY A 328 11.60 8.38 0.70
C GLY A 328 10.07 8.44 0.68
N LEU A 329 9.45 7.29 0.96
CA LEU A 329 8.01 7.18 1.09
C LEU A 329 7.65 6.11 2.11
N THR A 330 6.77 6.44 3.05
CA THR A 330 6.16 5.47 3.97
C THR A 330 4.66 5.44 3.72
N LEU A 331 4.09 4.24 3.66
CA LEU A 331 2.67 4.00 3.39
C LEU A 331 2.03 3.26 4.56
N TYR A 332 0.91 3.81 4.97
CA TYR A 332 0.03 3.27 5.99
C TYR A 332 -1.36 3.00 5.43
N VAL A 333 -1.96 1.91 5.89
CA VAL A 333 -3.37 1.59 5.66
C VAL A 333 -4.01 1.34 7.02
N ASN A 334 -5.07 2.08 7.35
CA ASN A 334 -5.74 2.02 8.65
C ASN A 334 -4.76 2.11 9.83
N ARG A 335 -3.83 3.08 9.74
CA ARG A 335 -2.77 3.33 10.74
C ARG A 335 -1.74 2.22 10.90
N GLN A 336 -1.83 1.13 10.13
CA GLN A 336 -0.80 0.11 10.08
C GLN A 336 0.22 0.45 8.99
N GLN A 337 1.50 0.52 9.35
CA GLN A 337 2.57 0.65 8.35
C GLN A 337 2.66 -0.64 7.53
N ILE A 338 2.49 -0.53 6.22
CA ILE A 338 2.59 -1.70 5.31
C ILE A 338 3.79 -1.60 4.37
N MET A 339 4.37 -0.42 4.19
CA MET A 339 5.52 -0.21 3.32
C MET A 339 6.35 0.98 3.78
N GLU A 340 7.66 0.82 3.65
CA GLU A 340 8.65 1.90 3.68
C GLU A 340 9.58 1.75 2.46
N ASN A 341 9.83 2.84 1.73
CA ASN A 341 10.67 2.87 0.55
C ASN A 341 11.63 4.06 0.59
N GLY A 342 12.84 3.85 1.11
CA GLY A 342 13.92 4.84 1.13
C GLY A 342 14.73 4.94 -0.17
N ARG A 343 14.20 4.47 -1.31
CA ARG A 343 14.87 4.54 -2.62
C ARG A 343 14.03 5.32 -3.63
N ARG A 344 14.71 6.25 -4.31
CA ARG A 344 14.16 7.02 -5.44
C ARG A 344 14.11 6.17 -6.71
N TRP A 345 13.11 6.40 -7.55
CA TRP A 345 12.89 5.75 -8.85
C TRP A 345 12.72 4.23 -8.77
N TRP A 346 12.12 3.75 -7.69
CA TRP A 346 11.93 2.34 -7.45
C TRP A 346 10.45 2.00 -7.23
N GLU A 347 9.97 0.97 -7.93
CA GLU A 347 8.66 0.38 -7.68
C GLU A 347 8.76 -0.56 -6.48
N LYS A 348 7.89 -0.37 -5.49
CA LYS A 348 7.73 -1.30 -4.37
C LYS A 348 6.28 -1.74 -4.29
N ARG A 349 6.10 -3.01 -3.95
CA ARG A 349 4.79 -3.63 -3.74
C ARG A 349 4.64 -4.03 -2.29
N ALA A 350 3.45 -3.83 -1.74
CA ALA A 350 3.09 -4.31 -0.41
C ALA A 350 1.64 -4.76 -0.40
N SER A 351 1.37 -5.86 0.28
CA SER A 351 0.02 -6.42 0.37
C SER A 351 -0.57 -6.14 1.75
N THR A 352 -1.88 -5.92 1.78
CA THR A 352 -2.66 -5.79 3.01
C THR A 352 -4.09 -6.22 2.74
N VAL A 353 -4.92 -6.22 3.77
CA VAL A 353 -6.34 -6.52 3.69
C VAL A 353 -7.13 -5.26 4.00
N LEU A 354 -7.95 -4.82 3.03
CA LEU A 354 -8.91 -3.73 3.26
C LEU A 354 -10.08 -4.29 4.10
N GLN A 355 -10.45 -3.56 5.13
CA GLN A 355 -11.55 -3.89 6.02
C GLN A 355 -12.88 -3.40 5.41
N PRO A 356 -14.03 -4.03 5.73
CA PRO A 356 -15.33 -3.48 5.35
C PRO A 356 -15.49 -2.03 5.83
N GLY A 357 -15.97 -1.15 4.95
CA GLY A 357 -16.12 0.28 5.22
C GLY A 357 -14.95 1.13 4.71
N GLU A 358 -14.66 2.23 5.40
CA GLU A 358 -13.69 3.24 4.99
C GLU A 358 -12.27 2.86 5.43
N ASN A 359 -11.37 2.73 4.46
CA ASN A 359 -9.96 2.43 4.69
C ASN A 359 -9.11 3.68 4.41
N VAL A 360 -8.42 4.18 5.43
CA VAL A 360 -7.56 5.36 5.31
C VAL A 360 -6.19 4.94 4.81
N VAL A 361 -5.78 5.50 3.68
CA VAL A 361 -4.47 5.27 3.06
C VAL A 361 -3.67 6.56 3.19
N MET A 362 -2.59 6.54 3.97
CA MET A 362 -1.73 7.70 4.14
C MET A 362 -0.31 7.43 3.64
N PHE A 363 0.17 8.35 2.81
CA PHE A 363 1.54 8.42 2.36
C PHE A 363 2.24 9.56 3.08
N ILE A 364 3.41 9.25 3.65
CA ILE A 364 4.38 10.22 4.13
C ILE A 364 5.51 10.26 3.11
N VAL A 365 5.65 11.38 2.41
CA VAL A 365 6.62 11.52 1.32
C VAL A 365 7.72 12.44 1.76
N THR A 366 8.95 11.96 1.69
CA THR A 366 10.16 12.69 2.10
C THR A 366 11.01 12.98 0.87
N SER A 367 11.51 14.20 0.74
CA SER A 367 12.43 14.55 -0.34
C SER A 367 13.65 15.35 0.16
N LEU A 368 14.79 15.01 -0.44
CA LEU A 368 16.03 15.79 -0.36
C LEU A 368 16.23 16.67 -1.61
N GLU A 369 15.38 16.49 -2.62
CA GLU A 369 15.49 17.08 -3.95
C GLU A 369 14.30 17.99 -4.26
N PRO A 370 14.45 19.00 -5.14
CA PRO A 370 13.34 19.91 -5.48
C PRO A 370 12.14 19.22 -6.15
N ASP A 371 12.39 18.19 -6.96
CA ASP A 371 11.36 17.43 -7.67
C ASP A 371 10.96 16.19 -6.88
N TRP A 372 9.66 16.03 -6.64
CA TRP A 372 9.11 14.99 -5.79
C TRP A 372 7.65 14.68 -6.14
N GLY A 373 7.28 13.44 -5.89
CA GLY A 373 5.97 12.88 -6.25
C GLY A 373 6.01 11.37 -6.28
N PHE A 374 4.88 10.75 -6.56
CA PHE A 374 4.79 9.29 -6.70
C PHE A 374 3.54 8.89 -7.49
N ASN A 375 3.51 7.63 -7.91
CA ASN A 375 2.31 7.00 -8.44
C ASN A 375 1.95 5.85 -7.51
N ALA A 376 0.66 5.70 -7.22
CA ALA A 376 0.17 4.58 -6.42
C ALA A 376 -1.07 3.97 -7.09
N SER A 377 -1.13 2.65 -7.10
CA SER A 377 -2.32 1.91 -7.50
C SER A 377 -2.54 0.71 -6.60
N ILE A 378 -3.77 0.19 -6.61
CA ILE A 378 -4.12 -1.08 -5.97
C ILE A 378 -4.44 -2.16 -7.01
N ASP A 379 -4.10 -3.40 -6.70
CA ASP A 379 -4.50 -4.60 -7.45
C ASP A 379 -5.12 -5.60 -6.46
N PRO A 380 -6.43 -5.86 -6.57
CA PRO A 380 -7.09 -6.92 -5.79
C PRO A 380 -6.45 -8.27 -6.07
N LEU A 381 -6.23 -9.06 -5.00
CA LEU A 381 -5.67 -10.41 -5.11
C LEU A 381 -6.74 -11.47 -5.42
N GLU A 382 -8.00 -11.05 -5.47
CA GLU A 382 -9.16 -11.86 -5.78
C GLU A 382 -10.12 -11.12 -6.72
N GLU A 383 -11.18 -11.79 -7.16
CA GLU A 383 -12.19 -11.17 -8.01
C GLU A 383 -13.03 -10.15 -7.23
N VAL A 384 -13.23 -8.99 -7.85
CA VAL A 384 -14.07 -7.91 -7.30
C VAL A 384 -15.21 -7.61 -8.27
N ALA A 385 -16.41 -7.43 -7.71
CA ALA A 385 -17.57 -6.97 -8.44
C ALA A 385 -17.60 -5.43 -8.49
N PRO A 386 -18.33 -4.81 -9.43
CA PRO A 386 -18.61 -3.38 -9.38
C PRO A 386 -19.22 -2.98 -8.01
N GLY A 387 -18.63 -1.96 -7.39
CA GLY A 387 -19.03 -1.49 -6.06
C GLY A 387 -18.34 -2.19 -4.87
N ASP A 388 -17.61 -3.29 -5.09
CA ASP A 388 -16.80 -3.92 -4.02
C ASP A 388 -15.72 -2.96 -3.51
N LEU A 389 -15.16 -2.15 -4.41
CA LEU A 389 -14.18 -1.11 -4.11
C LEU A 389 -14.60 0.21 -4.76
N THR A 390 -14.54 1.29 -3.99
CA THR A 390 -14.69 2.66 -4.51
C THR A 390 -13.65 3.58 -3.89
N LEU A 391 -13.04 4.44 -4.71
CA LEU A 391 -12.17 5.50 -4.23
C LEU A 391 -13.03 6.71 -3.88
N VAL A 392 -12.92 7.22 -2.65
CA VAL A 392 -13.71 8.37 -2.21
C VAL A 392 -13.21 9.64 -2.93
N PRO A 393 -14.09 10.42 -3.59
CA PRO A 393 -13.72 11.65 -4.26
C PRO A 393 -13.01 12.65 -3.34
N ALA A 394 -12.01 13.38 -3.86
CA ALA A 394 -11.20 14.28 -3.06
C ALA A 394 -12.05 15.35 -2.35
N ALA A 395 -13.09 15.85 -3.01
CA ALA A 395 -14.02 16.84 -2.46
C ALA A 395 -14.83 16.33 -1.25
N GLU A 396 -15.02 15.01 -1.11
CA GLU A 396 -15.74 14.41 0.01
C GLU A 396 -14.84 14.17 1.23
N LEU A 397 -13.52 14.05 1.05
CA LEU A 397 -12.57 13.69 2.10
C LEU A 397 -12.70 14.56 3.37
N PRO A 398 -12.81 15.91 3.31
CA PRO A 398 -12.92 16.72 4.52
C PRO A 398 -14.16 16.44 5.38
N THR A 399 -15.19 15.80 4.81
CA THR A 399 -16.45 15.49 5.50
C THR A 399 -16.46 14.12 6.17
N LEU A 400 -15.45 13.29 5.90
CA LEU A 400 -15.39 11.92 6.42
C LEU A 400 -15.01 11.91 7.89
N LYS A 401 -15.84 11.25 8.71
CA LYS A 401 -15.58 11.10 10.15
C LYS A 401 -14.28 10.35 10.45
N VAL A 402 -13.89 9.40 9.58
CA VAL A 402 -12.63 8.63 9.76
C VAL A 402 -11.37 9.49 9.61
N LEU A 403 -11.50 10.68 9.00
CA LEU A 403 -10.43 11.66 8.82
C LEU A 403 -10.56 12.87 9.77
N GLN A 404 -11.52 12.80 10.70
CA GLN A 404 -11.72 13.80 11.75
C GLN A 404 -11.22 13.25 13.08
N PRO A 405 -10.69 14.10 13.96
CA PRO A 405 -10.31 13.67 15.30
C PRO A 405 -11.56 13.22 16.08
N ALA A 406 -11.41 12.18 16.90
CA ALA A 406 -12.51 11.65 17.70
C ALA A 406 -12.99 12.63 18.81
N GLY A 407 -12.22 13.68 19.08
CA GLY A 407 -12.55 14.77 20.00
C GLY A 407 -12.49 16.12 19.30
N GLY A 408 -13.27 17.08 19.78
CA GLY A 408 -13.26 18.47 19.29
C GLY A 408 -11.91 19.18 19.46
N PRO A 409 -11.86 20.49 19.19
CA PRO A 409 -10.64 21.27 19.38
C PRO A 409 -10.12 21.14 20.81
N THR A 410 -8.80 20.99 20.93
CA THR A 410 -8.13 20.77 22.21
C THR A 410 -8.28 22.01 23.08
N PRO A 411 -8.89 21.90 24.28
CA PRO A 411 -9.10 23.04 25.16
C PRO A 411 -7.77 23.71 25.54
N GLN A 412 -7.78 25.03 25.62
CA GLN A 412 -6.66 25.89 26.03
C GLN A 412 -7.19 27.07 26.85
N GLY A 413 -6.29 27.76 27.53
CA GLY A 413 -6.53 29.03 28.20
C GLY A 413 -6.79 28.92 29.70
N ALA A 414 -7.17 30.05 30.31
CA ALA A 414 -7.40 30.16 31.74
C ALA A 414 -8.64 29.40 32.26
N ASP A 415 -9.53 28.97 31.36
CA ASP A 415 -10.76 28.25 31.71
C ASP A 415 -10.57 26.73 31.83
N LEU A 416 -9.34 26.23 31.66
CA LEU A 416 -9.05 24.81 31.87
C LEU A 416 -9.36 24.39 33.31
N PRO A 417 -9.88 23.17 33.54
CA PRO A 417 -10.02 22.63 34.88
C PRO A 417 -8.68 22.67 35.62
N PHE A 418 -8.68 23.18 36.85
CA PHE A 418 -7.45 23.33 37.65
C PHE A 418 -6.41 24.25 36.98
N ALA A 419 -6.84 25.33 36.30
CA ALA A 419 -5.92 26.22 35.61
C ALA A 419 -4.84 26.86 36.51
N ALA A 420 -5.03 26.88 37.84
CA ALA A 420 -4.08 27.47 38.79
C ALA A 420 -3.71 28.93 38.47
N GLY A 421 -4.69 29.69 37.92
CA GLY A 421 -4.50 31.07 37.49
C GLY A 421 -3.62 31.24 36.24
N GLN A 422 -3.25 30.15 35.57
CA GLN A 422 -2.44 30.19 34.35
C GLN A 422 -3.32 30.21 33.11
N ASP A 423 -2.93 31.02 32.12
CA ASP A 423 -3.48 30.97 30.76
C ASP A 423 -2.68 29.92 29.96
N TRP A 424 -3.15 28.67 29.98
CA TRP A 424 -2.43 27.53 29.41
C TRP A 424 -2.44 27.55 27.88
N ARG A 425 -1.27 27.36 27.27
CA ARG A 425 -1.08 27.24 25.82
C ARG A 425 -0.58 25.85 25.49
N LEU A 426 -1.25 25.19 24.56
CA LEU A 426 -0.89 23.85 24.11
C LEU A 426 0.46 23.91 23.37
N VAL A 427 1.45 23.17 23.83
CA VAL A 427 2.77 23.07 23.19
C VAL A 427 2.95 21.73 22.46
N TYR A 428 2.26 20.69 22.92
CA TYR A 428 2.31 19.37 22.32
C TYR A 428 0.99 18.64 22.54
N GLU A 429 0.54 17.93 21.51
CA GLU A 429 -0.57 16.98 21.58
C GLU A 429 -0.21 15.75 20.75
N ASN A 430 -0.53 14.56 21.27
CA ASN A 430 -0.43 13.31 20.54
C ASN A 430 -1.48 12.30 21.07
N ASP A 431 -2.30 11.78 20.16
CA ASP A 431 -3.28 10.72 20.48
C ASP A 431 -2.71 9.31 20.29
N PHE A 432 -1.47 9.20 19.81
CA PHE A 432 -0.75 7.96 19.50
C PHE A 432 -1.50 7.03 18.54
N THR A 433 -2.39 7.59 17.71
CA THR A 433 -3.12 6.82 16.70
C THR A 433 -2.23 6.33 15.56
N TRP A 434 -1.05 6.92 15.39
CA TRP A 434 -0.04 6.50 14.42
C TRP A 434 1.14 5.81 15.11
N PRO A 435 1.69 4.71 14.56
CA PRO A 435 2.66 3.85 15.25
C PRO A 435 4.09 4.42 15.19
N ARG A 436 4.25 5.71 15.50
CA ARG A 436 5.54 6.41 15.53
C ARG A 436 5.63 7.29 16.77
N LEU A 437 6.69 7.07 17.54
CA LEU A 437 7.00 7.89 18.71
C LEU A 437 7.57 9.26 18.29
N GLY A 438 8.47 9.27 17.30
CA GLY A 438 9.09 10.48 16.77
C GLY A 438 10.30 10.98 17.56
N LEU A 439 10.92 12.04 17.06
CA LEU A 439 12.11 12.68 17.66
C LEU A 439 11.76 13.68 18.78
N ASP A 440 10.47 13.91 19.03
CA ASP A 440 9.99 14.69 20.18
C ASP A 440 10.26 13.98 21.50
N TRP A 441 10.62 12.70 21.46
CA TRP A 441 10.89 11.88 22.63
C TRP A 441 12.26 11.23 22.57
N GLU A 442 12.89 11.11 23.73
CA GLU A 442 14.13 10.38 23.95
C GLU A 442 13.86 9.21 24.89
N VAL A 443 14.16 7.98 24.43
CA VAL A 443 14.11 6.79 25.27
C VAL A 443 15.39 6.75 26.11
N LEU A 444 15.26 7.06 27.40
CA LEU A 444 16.39 7.07 28.33
C LEU A 444 16.69 5.69 28.91
N ASP A 445 15.63 4.90 29.12
CA ASP A 445 15.73 3.51 29.60
C ASP A 445 14.51 2.71 29.14
N GLY A 446 14.67 1.39 29.03
CA GLY A 446 13.64 0.47 28.56
C GLY A 446 13.30 0.60 27.08
N GLY A 447 12.16 0.01 26.69
CA GLY A 447 11.60 0.17 25.35
C GLY A 447 10.21 0.79 25.38
N TRP A 448 9.94 1.61 24.36
CA TRP A 448 8.69 2.31 24.16
C TRP A 448 8.22 2.09 22.74
N VAL A 449 6.95 1.72 22.60
CA VAL A 449 6.33 1.45 21.31
C VAL A 449 4.96 2.10 21.27
N VAL A 450 4.59 2.62 20.10
CA VAL A 450 3.21 3.02 19.85
C VAL A 450 2.50 1.85 19.19
N THR A 451 1.48 1.31 19.86
CA THR A 451 0.72 0.16 19.40
C THR A 451 -0.75 0.34 19.75
N GLU A 452 -1.64 -0.09 18.86
CA GLU A 452 -3.10 -0.08 19.10
C GLU A 452 -3.67 1.29 19.53
N GLY A 453 -3.08 2.39 19.06
CA GLY A 453 -3.53 3.74 19.41
C GLY A 453 -3.04 4.26 20.75
N ALA A 454 -2.03 3.63 21.36
CA ALA A 454 -1.46 4.05 22.63
C ALA A 454 0.06 3.92 22.65
N LEU A 455 0.68 4.80 23.43
CA LEU A 455 2.09 4.68 23.80
C LEU A 455 2.24 3.67 24.93
N ARG A 456 3.09 2.66 24.75
CA ARG A 456 3.28 1.57 25.68
C ARG A 456 4.76 1.37 26.00
N ALA A 457 5.07 1.19 27.28
CA ALA A 457 6.34 0.62 27.70
C ALA A 457 6.33 -0.90 27.50
N ASP A 458 7.35 -1.43 26.83
CA ASP A 458 7.49 -2.87 26.55
C ASP A 458 8.39 -3.61 27.56
N SER A 459 9.07 -2.87 28.45
CA SER A 459 9.98 -3.38 29.46
C SER A 459 9.55 -3.01 30.89
N GLY A 460 10.08 -3.75 31.87
CA GLY A 460 9.74 -3.53 33.28
C GLY A 460 10.25 -2.21 33.84
N TRP A 461 11.35 -1.67 33.35
CA TRP A 461 11.81 -0.32 33.66
C TRP A 461 11.85 0.47 32.36
N ALA A 462 11.09 1.56 32.28
CA ALA A 462 11.01 2.36 31.08
C ALA A 462 10.92 3.85 31.44
N THR A 463 11.83 4.65 30.88
CA THR A 463 11.87 6.11 31.05
C THR A 463 11.87 6.78 29.69
N LEU A 464 10.95 7.71 29.49
CA LEU A 464 10.80 8.47 28.26
C LEU A 464 10.83 9.96 28.55
N ALA A 465 11.82 10.67 28.03
CA ALA A 465 11.93 12.12 28.19
C ALA A 465 11.37 12.84 26.97
N PHE A 466 10.69 13.96 27.21
CA PHE A 466 10.30 14.88 26.15
C PHE A 466 11.52 15.70 25.76
N ASN A 467 11.88 15.67 24.48
CA ASN A 467 13.13 16.20 23.93
C ASN A 467 13.09 17.72 23.69
N GLN A 468 12.13 18.43 24.30
CA GLN A 468 12.05 19.89 24.27
C GLN A 468 12.13 20.43 25.70
N GLU A 469 12.87 21.51 25.86
CA GLU A 469 12.95 22.22 27.13
C GLU A 469 11.65 22.99 27.40
N LEU A 470 11.03 22.70 28.54
CA LEU A 470 9.75 23.28 28.95
C LEU A 470 9.90 23.90 30.33
N PRO A 471 10.17 25.21 30.48
CA PRO A 471 10.27 25.85 31.78
C PRO A 471 8.90 25.88 32.50
N PRO A 472 8.87 26.09 33.84
CA PRO A 472 7.60 26.22 34.56
C PRO A 472 7.01 27.62 34.31
N PRO A 473 5.67 27.79 34.25
CA PRO A 473 4.66 26.82 34.62
C PRO A 473 4.40 25.77 33.52
N LEU A 474 4.31 24.50 33.94
CA LEU A 474 4.13 23.34 33.06
C LEU A 474 2.89 22.55 33.50
N ARG A 475 2.09 22.10 32.54
CA ARG A 475 0.96 21.18 32.75
C ARG A 475 1.02 20.04 31.75
N VAL A 476 0.74 18.83 32.22
CA VAL A 476 0.70 17.62 31.42
C VAL A 476 -0.62 16.91 31.69
N GLU A 477 -1.37 16.59 30.64
CA GLU A 477 -2.60 15.82 30.71
C GLU A 477 -2.45 14.56 29.87
N TYR A 478 -2.95 13.43 30.36
CA TYR A 478 -2.96 12.19 29.61
C TYR A 478 -3.97 11.20 30.19
N ASP A 479 -4.38 10.25 29.37
CA ASP A 479 -5.13 9.08 29.82
C ASP A 479 -4.17 7.92 30.00
N LEU A 480 -4.32 7.19 31.10
CA LEU A 480 -3.47 6.07 31.48
C LEU A 480 -4.30 4.81 31.64
N ARG A 481 -3.86 3.70 31.05
CA ARG A 481 -4.45 2.37 31.25
C ARG A 481 -3.39 1.37 31.70
N PRO A 482 -3.38 0.98 32.98
CA PRO A 482 -2.53 -0.10 33.46
C PRO A 482 -2.99 -1.46 32.91
N LEU A 483 -2.10 -2.30 32.37
CA LEU A 483 -2.49 -3.55 31.67
C LEU A 483 -2.44 -4.84 32.49
N GLN A 484 -1.86 -4.86 33.69
CA GLN A 484 -1.82 -6.07 34.51
C GLN A 484 -1.99 -5.77 35.99
N ASN A 485 -2.65 -6.63 36.77
CA ASN A 485 -2.81 -6.44 38.21
C ASN A 485 -1.53 -6.64 39.02
N ASN A 486 -0.63 -5.66 39.07
CA ASN A 486 0.52 -5.69 39.97
C ASN A 486 0.43 -4.56 41.02
N TYR A 487 0.49 -4.90 42.30
CA TYR A 487 0.50 -3.88 43.37
C TYR A 487 1.80 -3.07 43.36
N ARG A 488 2.87 -3.57 42.74
CA ARG A 488 4.15 -2.88 42.66
C ARG A 488 4.20 -1.79 41.58
N ARG A 489 3.11 -1.15 41.21
CA ARG A 489 3.13 -0.20 40.07
C ARG A 489 3.61 1.19 40.44
N VAL A 490 4.42 1.77 39.57
CA VAL A 490 4.83 3.17 39.58
C VAL A 490 4.59 3.71 38.17
N MET A 491 3.63 4.60 38.03
CA MET A 491 3.43 5.41 36.82
C MET A 491 3.62 6.86 37.21
N ALA A 492 4.61 7.54 36.65
CA ALA A 492 5.00 8.83 37.17
C ALA A 492 5.39 9.83 36.09
N VAL A 493 5.19 11.09 36.45
CA VAL A 493 5.70 12.24 35.70
C VAL A 493 6.84 12.86 36.52
N GLY A 494 8.01 12.91 35.91
CA GLY A 494 9.19 13.58 36.43
C GLY A 494 9.40 14.93 35.75
N TYR A 495 9.92 15.88 36.51
CA TYR A 495 10.31 17.19 36.00
C TYR A 495 11.66 17.61 36.59
N THR A 496 12.69 17.58 35.76
CA THR A 496 14.09 17.59 36.16
C THR A 496 14.88 18.74 35.51
N PRO A 497 16.07 19.06 36.03
CA PRO A 497 17.03 19.90 35.33
C PRO A 497 17.50 19.28 34.00
N PRO A 498 18.02 20.10 33.07
CA PRO A 498 18.49 19.60 31.78
C PRO A 498 19.62 18.58 31.93
N GLY A 499 19.53 17.49 31.15
CA GLY A 499 20.50 16.40 31.16
C GLY A 499 20.37 15.43 32.35
N GLU A 500 19.41 15.66 33.24
CA GLU A 500 19.12 14.76 34.36
C GLU A 500 17.86 13.93 34.07
N ALA A 501 17.96 12.62 34.21
CA ALA A 501 16.81 11.74 34.04
C ALA A 501 15.97 11.70 35.31
N ALA A 502 14.64 11.58 35.16
CA ALA A 502 13.74 11.22 36.26
C ALA A 502 13.94 9.77 36.76
N GLY A 503 14.93 9.04 36.23
CA GLY A 503 15.23 7.66 36.53
C GLY A 503 15.62 7.48 38.00
N ARG A 504 14.66 7.05 38.82
CA ARG A 504 14.89 6.68 40.21
C ARG A 504 15.14 5.19 40.34
N ARG A 505 16.26 4.81 40.95
CA ARG A 505 16.39 3.45 41.49
C ARG A 505 15.54 3.34 42.75
N LEU A 506 14.55 2.44 42.71
CA LEU A 506 13.63 2.18 43.83
C LEU A 506 14.26 1.33 44.95
N TRP A 507 15.48 0.82 44.75
CA TRP A 507 16.23 0.02 45.74
C TRP A 507 17.65 0.57 45.92
N GLY A 508 18.03 0.81 47.18
CA GLY A 508 19.30 1.44 47.56
C GLY A 508 19.14 2.92 47.95
N ALA A 509 20.22 3.69 47.89
CA ALA A 509 20.13 5.15 47.99
C ALA A 509 19.32 5.68 46.81
N THR A 510 18.19 6.32 47.09
CA THR A 510 17.34 6.95 46.07
C THR A 510 18.12 8.08 45.42
N ALA A 511 18.70 7.85 44.25
CA ALA A 511 19.23 8.91 43.41
C ALA A 511 18.08 9.47 42.57
N GLY A 512 17.88 10.78 42.61
CA GLY A 512 16.84 11.43 41.83
C GLY A 512 16.93 12.94 41.94
N SER A 513 16.59 13.60 40.84
CA SER A 513 16.59 15.06 40.75
C SER A 513 15.19 15.59 40.49
N GLY A 514 14.99 16.87 40.76
CA GLY A 514 13.74 17.55 40.41
C GLY A 514 12.53 17.10 41.23
N TYR A 515 11.35 17.15 40.61
CA TYR A 515 10.11 16.64 41.18
C TYR A 515 9.69 15.34 40.49
N PHE A 516 9.05 14.47 41.26
CA PHE A 516 8.54 13.19 40.76
C PHE A 516 7.18 12.91 41.39
N LEU A 517 6.12 12.89 40.58
CA LEU A 517 4.75 12.64 41.03
C LEU A 517 4.32 11.28 40.50
N SER A 518 4.02 10.35 41.41
CA SER A 518 3.61 9.00 41.07
C SER A 518 2.11 8.80 41.27
N PHE A 519 1.47 8.22 40.25
CA PHE A 519 0.16 7.61 40.33
C PHE A 519 0.36 6.11 40.50
N GLY A 520 0.16 5.65 41.73
CA GLY A 520 0.66 4.38 42.22
C GLY A 520 2.12 4.45 42.66
N TRP A 521 2.39 3.74 43.75
CA TRP A 521 3.71 3.50 44.32
C TRP A 521 3.68 2.14 45.00
N HIS A 522 4.81 1.44 44.89
CA HIS A 522 5.11 0.04 45.26
C HIS A 522 4.17 -0.65 46.29
N ASP A 523 4.67 -1.25 47.37
CA ASP A 523 3.90 -2.23 48.18
C ASP A 523 2.82 -1.56 49.05
N ASP A 524 2.75 -0.23 49.07
CA ASP A 524 1.94 0.55 50.01
C ASP A 524 0.63 1.09 49.42
N LYS A 525 0.36 0.84 48.13
CA LYS A 525 -0.84 1.31 47.41
C LYS A 525 -1.08 2.81 47.60
N ALA A 526 -0.02 3.60 47.53
CA ALA A 526 -0.08 5.05 47.71
C ALA A 526 0.31 5.79 46.41
N ASN A 527 -0.02 7.08 46.34
CA ASN A 527 0.59 8.03 45.42
C ASN A 527 1.68 8.79 46.16
N HIS A 528 2.82 9.07 45.51
CA HIS A 528 3.94 9.76 46.15
C HIS A 528 4.34 11.01 45.35
N LEU A 529 4.60 12.10 46.05
CA LEU A 529 5.33 13.26 45.51
C LEU A 529 6.70 13.30 46.15
N TRP A 530 7.73 13.29 45.31
CA TRP A 530 9.10 13.42 45.74
C TRP A 530 9.72 14.72 45.25
N ARG A 531 10.60 15.27 46.09
CA ARG A 531 11.49 16.40 45.78
C ARG A 531 12.93 15.92 45.95
N GLN A 532 13.74 16.03 44.90
CA GLN A 532 15.10 15.48 44.85
C GLN A 532 15.11 14.01 45.21
N GLU A 533 15.59 13.62 46.39
CA GLU A 533 15.64 12.24 46.90
C GLU A 533 14.61 11.96 48.00
N LYS A 534 13.83 12.95 48.44
CA LYS A 534 12.94 12.88 49.61
C LYS A 534 11.46 12.82 49.22
N ALA A 535 10.71 11.86 49.78
CA ALA A 535 9.25 11.85 49.66
C ALA A 535 8.69 12.95 50.55
N VAL A 536 8.00 13.91 49.95
CA VAL A 536 7.44 15.07 50.66
C VAL A 536 5.91 14.95 50.83
N VAL A 537 5.26 14.14 49.99
CA VAL A 537 3.85 13.78 50.14
C VAL A 537 3.66 12.29 49.86
N VAL A 538 2.89 11.61 50.69
CA VAL A 538 2.42 10.23 50.47
C VAL A 538 0.92 10.23 50.73
N SER A 539 0.12 9.85 49.72
CA SER A 539 -1.33 9.77 49.84
C SER A 539 -1.83 8.35 49.61
N LYS A 540 -2.49 7.76 50.62
CA LYS A 540 -3.15 6.44 50.56
C LYS A 540 -4.65 6.52 50.30
N GLU A 541 -5.22 7.72 50.41
CA GLU A 541 -6.68 7.96 50.30
C GLU A 541 -7.08 8.44 48.90
N SER A 542 -6.10 8.88 48.09
CA SER A 542 -6.31 9.30 46.72
C SER A 542 -6.71 8.13 45.81
N PRO A 543 -7.35 8.39 44.65
CA PRO A 543 -7.55 7.38 43.62
C PRO A 543 -6.25 6.62 43.34
N TYR A 544 -6.37 5.32 43.07
CA TYR A 544 -5.26 4.43 42.74
C TYR A 544 -5.45 3.85 41.34
N PRO A 545 -4.37 3.49 40.62
CA PRO A 545 -4.48 2.90 39.29
C PRO A 545 -5.30 1.59 39.27
N GLU A 546 -6.28 1.51 38.37
CA GLU A 546 -7.14 0.34 38.17
C GLU A 546 -6.74 -0.40 36.89
N GLU A 547 -6.58 -1.73 36.96
CA GLU A 547 -6.23 -2.53 35.78
C GLU A 547 -7.31 -2.47 34.70
N GLY A 548 -6.89 -2.32 33.44
CA GLY A 548 -7.75 -2.33 32.26
C GLY A 548 -8.61 -1.07 32.09
N LYS A 549 -8.61 -0.16 33.06
CA LYS A 549 -9.42 1.05 33.05
C LYS A 549 -8.58 2.25 32.62
N TRP A 550 -9.08 3.00 31.64
CA TRP A 550 -8.54 4.31 31.31
C TRP A 550 -8.84 5.28 32.44
N GLN A 551 -7.81 5.99 32.90
CA GLN A 551 -7.92 7.01 33.94
C GLN A 551 -7.26 8.31 33.47
N HIS A 552 -7.96 9.42 33.60
CA HIS A 552 -7.48 10.74 33.22
C HIS A 552 -6.60 11.33 34.32
N VAL A 553 -5.37 11.71 33.96
CA VAL A 553 -4.36 12.24 34.87
C VAL A 553 -3.92 13.63 34.40
N ILE A 554 -3.85 14.57 35.35
CA ILE A 554 -3.31 15.93 35.14
C ILE A 554 -2.18 16.13 36.13
N VAL A 555 -1.01 16.54 35.66
CA VAL A 555 0.16 16.90 36.47
C VAL A 555 0.54 18.34 36.20
N GLN A 556 0.76 19.13 37.25
CA GLN A 556 1.09 20.55 37.15
C GLN A 556 2.30 20.91 38.00
N PHE A 557 3.19 21.71 37.42
CA PHE A 557 4.34 22.33 38.07
C PHE A 557 4.20 23.84 37.90
N VAL A 558 3.58 24.51 38.88
CA VAL A 558 3.29 25.95 38.87
C VAL A 558 3.92 26.55 40.12
N PRO A 559 5.16 27.08 40.05
CA PRO A 559 5.90 27.53 41.23
C PRO A 559 5.05 28.46 42.12
N PRO A 560 5.04 28.24 43.45
CA PRO A 560 5.82 27.24 44.22
C PRO A 560 5.17 25.85 44.33
N LYS A 561 4.15 25.51 43.53
CA LYS A 561 3.32 24.31 43.69
C LYS A 561 3.60 23.20 42.68
N ALA A 562 3.53 21.96 43.15
CA ALA A 562 3.49 20.75 42.35
C ALA A 562 2.25 19.92 42.72
N GLU A 563 1.40 19.61 41.74
CA GLU A 563 0.08 19.02 41.96
C GLU A 563 -0.21 17.90 40.93
N MET A 564 -0.98 16.90 41.36
CA MET A 564 -1.54 15.85 40.49
C MET A 564 -3.03 15.68 40.77
N TYR A 565 -3.81 15.58 39.71
CA TYR A 565 -5.24 15.28 39.72
C TYR A 565 -5.51 13.99 38.96
N VAL A 566 -6.41 13.16 39.48
CA VAL A 566 -6.85 11.90 38.85
C VAL A 566 -8.36 11.89 38.84
N GLU A 567 -8.99 11.70 37.68
CA GLU A 567 -10.45 11.72 37.53
C GLU A 567 -11.09 13.00 38.11
N GLY A 568 -10.41 14.14 37.91
CA GLY A 568 -10.85 15.44 38.43
C GLY A 568 -10.73 15.60 39.96
N LYS A 569 -10.08 14.69 40.66
CA LYS A 569 -9.84 14.77 42.12
C LYS A 569 -8.37 15.02 42.40
N LEU A 570 -8.08 15.93 43.33
CA LEU A 570 -6.72 16.19 43.78
C LEU A 570 -6.13 14.94 44.43
N ALA A 571 -5.04 14.43 43.86
CA ALA A 571 -4.37 13.20 44.28
C ALA A 571 -3.08 13.47 45.06
N LEU A 572 -2.30 14.49 44.66
CA LEU A 572 -1.10 14.96 45.33
C LEU A 572 -1.03 16.49 45.25
N ALA A 573 -0.56 17.14 46.30
CA ALA A 573 -0.26 18.58 46.31
C ALA A 573 0.90 18.88 47.25
N PHE A 574 1.87 19.65 46.77
CA PHE A 574 3.00 20.12 47.56
C PHE A 574 3.30 21.57 47.22
N GLU A 575 3.43 22.41 48.25
CA GLU A 575 3.90 23.78 48.14
C GLU A 575 5.35 23.84 48.63
N ASP A 576 6.27 24.11 47.71
CA ASP A 576 7.70 24.12 47.96
C ASP A 576 8.20 25.57 48.17
N PRO A 577 8.45 26.00 49.41
CA PRO A 577 8.96 27.35 49.67
C PRO A 577 10.36 27.55 49.06
N GLU A 578 11.09 26.46 48.76
CA GLU A 578 12.41 26.46 48.14
C GLU A 578 12.35 25.77 46.77
N TRP A 579 11.51 26.29 45.87
CA TRP A 579 11.31 25.73 44.54
C TRP A 579 12.63 25.41 43.84
N LEU A 580 12.73 24.22 43.27
CA LEU A 580 13.96 23.77 42.61
C LEU A 580 14.23 24.61 41.34
N PRO A 581 15.45 25.17 41.19
CA PRO A 581 15.77 25.99 40.03
C PRO A 581 15.96 25.13 38.77
N ASN A 582 15.91 25.78 37.60
CA ASN A 582 16.33 25.23 36.31
C ASN A 582 15.62 23.94 35.86
N LEU A 583 14.39 23.69 36.32
CA LEU A 583 13.61 22.58 35.80
C LEU A 583 13.14 22.89 34.38
N ASN A 584 13.35 21.94 33.46
CA ASN A 584 12.90 22.07 32.07
C ASN A 584 12.69 20.73 31.34
N THR A 585 13.05 19.60 31.95
CA THR A 585 13.00 18.29 31.29
C THR A 585 11.82 17.51 31.84
N LEU A 586 10.82 17.26 31.00
CA LEU A 586 9.66 16.42 31.31
C LEU A 586 9.98 14.96 30.99
N ALA A 587 9.63 14.04 31.88
CA ALA A 587 9.77 12.60 31.61
C ALA A 587 8.62 11.78 32.18
N PHE A 588 8.30 10.67 31.50
CA PHE A 588 7.46 9.60 31.99
C PHE A 588 8.32 8.45 32.52
N LEU A 589 7.92 7.87 33.66
CA LEU A 589 8.51 6.66 34.20
C LEU A 589 7.42 5.62 34.44
N LEU A 590 7.64 4.40 33.95
CA LEU A 590 6.76 3.25 34.14
C LEU A 590 7.51 2.06 34.74
N TRP A 591 6.94 1.44 35.78
CA TRP A 591 7.48 0.24 36.44
C TRP A 591 6.41 -0.58 37.18
N PRO A 592 6.53 -1.93 37.34
CA PRO A 592 7.22 -2.92 36.51
C PRO A 592 6.36 -3.33 35.30
N THR A 593 5.21 -2.70 35.13
CA THR A 593 4.05 -3.29 34.45
C THR A 593 3.78 -2.52 33.17
N PRO A 594 3.43 -3.20 32.06
CA PRO A 594 3.02 -2.48 30.88
C PRO A 594 1.80 -1.62 31.21
N ALA A 595 1.90 -0.34 30.86
CA ALA A 595 0.82 0.61 30.91
C ALA A 595 0.79 1.34 29.58
N GLU A 596 -0.39 1.82 29.24
CA GLU A 596 -0.65 2.53 28.01
C GLU A 596 -1.00 3.98 28.33
N ILE A 597 -0.50 4.88 27.50
CA ILE A 597 -0.76 6.32 27.56
C ILE A 597 -1.41 6.72 26.23
N THR A 598 -2.50 7.49 26.31
CA THR A 598 -3.14 8.12 25.15
C THR A 598 -3.58 9.55 25.48
N ASN A 599 -4.05 10.29 24.48
CA ASN A 599 -4.55 11.66 24.60
C ASN A 599 -3.58 12.60 25.35
N LEU A 600 -2.27 12.45 25.08
CA LEU A 600 -1.23 13.21 25.76
C LEU A 600 -1.23 14.66 25.29
N ARG A 601 -1.29 15.58 26.24
CA ARG A 601 -1.23 17.03 26.02
C ARG A 601 -0.24 17.65 26.98
N ILE A 602 0.59 18.55 26.46
CA ILE A 602 1.54 19.31 27.24
C ILE A 602 1.25 20.79 27.01
N TYR A 603 1.22 21.56 28.10
CA TYR A 603 0.90 22.97 28.10
C TYR A 603 1.97 23.78 28.85
N SER A 604 2.19 25.01 28.38
CA SER A 604 2.97 26.03 29.07
C SER A 604 2.10 27.24 29.42
N GLY A 605 2.50 28.05 30.42
CA GLY A 605 1.78 29.29 30.73
C GLY A 605 2.05 30.40 29.71
N ALA A 606 1.04 31.23 29.44
CA ALA A 606 1.17 32.42 28.60
C ALA A 606 2.28 33.34 29.10
N GLY A 607 3.28 33.58 28.24
CA GLY A 607 4.53 34.29 28.57
C GLY A 607 5.80 33.53 28.19
N GLN A 608 5.67 32.24 27.83
CA GLN A 608 6.81 31.39 27.43
C GLN A 608 6.77 30.87 25.99
N ALA A 609 5.65 31.03 25.27
CA ALA A 609 5.58 30.69 23.86
C ALA A 609 6.54 31.61 23.06
N ARG A 610 7.63 31.03 22.55
CA ARG A 610 8.58 31.69 21.63
C ARG A 610 8.16 31.48 20.19
#